data_AF-A0A5J4QFE7-F1
#
_entry.id   AF-A0A5J4QFE7-F1
#
_cell.length_a   1.000
_cell.length_b   1.000
_cell.length_c   1.000
_cell.angle_alpha   90.00
_cell.angle_beta   90.00
_cell.angle_gamma   90.00
#
_symmetry.space_group_name_H-M   'P 1'
#
loop_
_entity.id
_entity.type
_entity.pdbx_description
1 polymer ?
#
loop_
_entity_poly.entity_id
_entity_poly.type
_entity_poly.pdbx_seq_one_letter_code
_entity_poly.pdbx_strand_id
1 'polypeptide(L)'
;LVKDTDEAIALTNEYAPEHLIIETKDYQELAERITNAGSVFLGHFSPESAGDYASGTNHTLPTNGYAKAYSGVSLDSFIRKITFQEITPEGLANIGSAIEVMAENEKLEGHRNAIKVRMK
;
A
#
# COMPACT_ATOMS: atom_id res chain seq x y z
N LEU A 1 -11.68 -24.49 16.30
CA LEU A 1 -12.28 -23.38 17.09
C LEU A 1 -11.12 -22.60 17.68
N VAL A 2 -11.20 -21.27 17.61
CA VAL A 2 -10.29 -20.35 18.31
C VAL A 2 -10.93 -19.93 19.63
N LYS A 3 -10.13 -19.41 20.56
CA LYS A 3 -10.56 -19.06 21.92
C LYS A 3 -11.47 -17.83 21.98
N ASP A 4 -11.19 -16.83 21.15
CA ASP A 4 -11.88 -15.54 21.11
C ASP A 4 -11.68 -14.86 19.73
N THR A 5 -12.35 -13.72 19.56
CA THR A 5 -12.29 -12.89 18.35
C THR A 5 -10.89 -12.32 18.10
N ASP A 6 -10.14 -12.02 19.15
CA ASP A 6 -8.78 -11.48 19.02
C ASP A 6 -7.83 -12.51 18.40
N GLU A 7 -7.96 -13.77 18.79
CA GLU A 7 -7.24 -14.88 18.16
C GLU A 7 -7.68 -15.12 16.72
N ALA A 8 -8.98 -14.99 16.43
CA ALA A 8 -9.50 -15.10 15.06
C ALA A 8 -8.87 -14.05 14.13
N ILE A 9 -8.79 -12.80 14.60
CA ILE A 9 -8.20 -11.69 13.85
C ILE A 9 -6.69 -11.89 13.69
N ALA A 10 -5.98 -12.24 14.77
CA ALA A 10 -4.55 -12.49 14.72
C ALA A 10 -4.22 -13.61 13.73
N LEU A 11 -4.97 -14.71 13.77
CA LEU A 11 -4.83 -15.82 12.83
C LEU A 11 -5.12 -15.38 11.39
N THR A 12 -6.19 -14.62 11.17
CA THR A 12 -6.59 -14.13 9.84
C THR A 12 -5.51 -13.23 9.24
N ASN A 13 -5.00 -12.27 10.02
CA ASN A 13 -3.95 -11.37 9.58
C ASN A 13 -2.63 -12.10 9.32
N GLU A 14 -2.30 -13.14 10.10
CA GLU A 14 -1.12 -13.96 9.83
C GLU A 14 -1.30 -14.87 8.61
N TYR A 15 -2.50 -15.41 8.40
CA TYR A 15 -2.83 -16.28 7.28
C TYR A 15 -2.90 -15.51 5.94
N ALA A 16 -3.38 -14.26 5.97
CA ALA A 16 -3.54 -13.37 4.82
C ALA A 16 -4.39 -14.01 3.69
N PRO A 17 -5.70 -14.24 3.94
CA PRO A 17 -6.58 -14.90 2.99
C PRO A 17 -6.81 -14.09 1.71
N GLU A 18 -7.12 -14.80 0.63
CA GLU A 18 -7.61 -14.21 -0.62
C GLU A 18 -8.98 -13.53 -0.39
N HIS A 19 -9.95 -14.29 0.11
CA HIS A 19 -11.28 -13.83 0.49
C HIS A 19 -11.48 -13.97 2.00
N LEU A 20 -11.97 -12.91 2.65
CA LEU A 20 -12.36 -12.93 4.06
C LEU A 20 -13.85 -12.61 4.20
N ILE A 21 -14.63 -13.52 4.77
CA ILE A 21 -16.04 -13.30 5.10
C ILE A 21 -16.16 -13.09 6.61
N ILE A 22 -16.69 -11.94 7.03
CA ILE A 22 -16.94 -11.60 8.44
C ILE A 22 -18.45 -11.64 8.68
N GLU A 23 -18.95 -12.80 9.09
CA GLU A 23 -20.36 -13.02 9.44
C GLU A 23 -20.56 -12.98 10.97
N THR A 24 -20.46 -11.78 11.55
CA THR A 24 -20.73 -11.53 12.97
C THR A 24 -21.72 -10.37 13.14
N LYS A 25 -22.12 -10.02 14.38
CA LYS A 25 -23.00 -8.86 14.62
C LYS A 25 -22.25 -7.52 14.53
N ASP A 26 -20.97 -7.55 14.84
CA ASP A 26 -20.02 -6.45 15.00
C ASP A 26 -19.02 -6.37 13.83
N TYR A 27 -19.39 -6.89 12.65
CA TYR A 27 -18.48 -7.07 11.51
C TYR A 27 -17.73 -5.79 11.10
N GLN A 28 -18.30 -4.61 11.33
CA GLN A 28 -17.66 -3.33 11.02
C GLN A 28 -16.45 -3.08 11.91
N GLU A 29 -16.59 -3.28 13.22
CA GLU A 29 -15.51 -3.11 14.20
C GLU A 29 -14.40 -4.14 13.98
N LEU A 30 -14.76 -5.37 13.60
CA LEU A 30 -13.77 -6.41 13.28
C LEU A 30 -13.00 -6.10 12.00
N ALA A 31 -13.68 -5.58 10.97
CA ALA A 31 -13.08 -5.24 9.68
C ALA A 31 -11.96 -4.19 9.81
N GLU A 32 -12.12 -3.21 10.71
CA GLU A 32 -11.10 -2.18 10.98
C GLU A 32 -9.78 -2.75 11.50
N ARG A 33 -9.81 -3.98 12.04
CA ARG A 33 -8.66 -4.67 12.62
C ARG A 33 -7.97 -5.62 11.63
N ILE A 34 -8.51 -5.76 10.43
CA ILE A 34 -7.93 -6.60 9.38
C ILE A 34 -6.82 -5.84 8.66
N THR A 35 -5.62 -6.39 8.67
CA THR A 35 -4.44 -5.81 8.01
C THR A 35 -4.07 -6.54 6.72
N ASN A 36 -4.40 -7.84 6.61
CA ASN A 36 -4.07 -8.65 5.44
C ASN A 36 -5.28 -9.45 4.97
N ALA A 37 -5.86 -9.07 3.83
CA ALA A 37 -6.86 -9.83 3.07
C ALA A 37 -6.92 -9.31 1.63
N GLY A 38 -7.23 -10.16 0.65
CA GLY A 38 -7.41 -9.72 -0.74
C GLY A 38 -8.70 -8.91 -0.94
N SER A 39 -9.84 -9.47 -0.52
CA SER A 39 -11.15 -8.81 -0.51
C SER A 39 -11.96 -9.25 0.72
N VAL A 40 -12.72 -8.33 1.30
CA VAL A 40 -13.46 -8.53 2.56
C VAL A 40 -14.96 -8.40 2.33
N PHE A 41 -15.72 -9.37 2.83
CA PHE A 41 -17.17 -9.46 2.72
C PHE A 41 -17.81 -9.33 4.10
N LEU A 42 -18.73 -8.39 4.25
CA LEU A 42 -19.22 -7.95 5.55
C LEU A 42 -20.69 -8.31 5.77
N GLY A 43 -20.95 -9.10 6.81
CA GLY A 43 -22.30 -9.45 7.25
C GLY A 43 -23.02 -10.49 6.37
N HIS A 44 -24.19 -10.91 6.85
CA HIS A 44 -24.95 -12.03 6.32
C HIS A 44 -25.34 -11.93 4.84
N PHE A 45 -25.52 -10.71 4.32
CA PHE A 45 -25.98 -10.48 2.93
C PHE A 45 -24.85 -10.26 1.92
N SER A 46 -23.61 -10.53 2.30
CA SER A 46 -22.42 -10.34 1.45
C SER A 46 -21.77 -11.69 1.11
N PRO A 47 -22.41 -12.56 0.31
CA PRO A 47 -21.76 -13.79 -0.13
C PRO A 47 -20.60 -13.48 -1.08
N GLU A 48 -19.58 -14.35 -1.09
CA GLU A 48 -18.43 -14.27 -2.01
C GLU A 48 -18.86 -14.11 -3.46
N SER A 49 -19.91 -14.82 -3.87
CA SER A 49 -20.48 -14.75 -5.23
C SER A 49 -20.90 -13.34 -5.65
N ALA A 50 -21.30 -12.46 -4.72
CA ALA A 50 -21.57 -11.07 -5.08
C ALA A 50 -20.29 -10.36 -5.53
N GLY A 51 -19.17 -10.60 -4.85
CA GLY A 51 -17.82 -10.13 -5.23
C GLY A 51 -17.36 -10.69 -6.57
N ASP A 52 -17.57 -11.98 -6.77
CA ASP A 52 -17.12 -12.67 -7.99
C ASP A 52 -17.79 -12.16 -9.26
N TYR A 53 -19.02 -11.65 -9.16
CA TYR A 53 -19.84 -11.39 -10.34
C TYR A 53 -20.30 -9.94 -10.51
N ALA A 54 -20.80 -9.26 -9.47
CA ALA A 54 -21.64 -8.06 -9.71
C ALA A 54 -21.55 -6.94 -8.68
N SER A 55 -20.85 -7.10 -7.56
CA SER A 55 -20.73 -6.04 -6.55
C SER A 55 -19.91 -4.84 -7.05
N GLY A 56 -19.01 -5.07 -8.01
CA GLY A 56 -18.09 -4.09 -8.58
C GLY A 56 -16.65 -4.19 -8.08
N THR A 57 -16.36 -5.03 -7.08
CA THR A 57 -14.97 -5.38 -6.71
C THR A 57 -14.31 -6.24 -7.78
N ASN A 58 -12.98 -6.36 -7.74
CA ASN A 58 -12.23 -7.21 -8.67
C ASN A 58 -11.93 -8.57 -8.03
N HIS A 59 -12.31 -9.67 -8.69
CA HIS A 59 -12.08 -11.02 -8.19
C HIS A 59 -10.68 -11.59 -8.51
N THR A 60 -9.81 -10.82 -9.17
CA THR A 60 -8.42 -11.24 -9.41
C THR A 60 -7.59 -10.79 -8.22
N LEU A 61 -7.42 -11.69 -7.26
CA LEU A 61 -6.85 -11.40 -5.95
C LEU A 61 -5.56 -12.20 -5.69
N PRO A 62 -4.69 -11.71 -4.77
CA PRO A 62 -3.51 -12.44 -4.35
C PRO A 62 -3.89 -13.62 -3.42
N THR A 63 -3.40 -14.81 -3.76
CA THR A 63 -3.64 -16.05 -3.00
C THR A 63 -2.39 -16.52 -2.27
N ASN A 64 -2.44 -17.65 -1.55
CA ASN A 64 -1.26 -18.28 -0.93
C ASN A 64 -0.42 -17.34 -0.03
N GLY A 65 -1.09 -16.46 0.72
CA GLY A 65 -0.46 -15.49 1.62
C GLY A 65 0.09 -14.23 0.95
N TYR A 66 -0.02 -14.09 -0.38
CA TYR A 66 0.46 -12.89 -1.09
C TYR A 66 -0.31 -11.61 -0.71
N ALA A 67 -1.49 -11.71 -0.07
CA ALA A 67 -2.20 -10.57 0.49
C ALA A 67 -1.40 -9.82 1.58
N LYS A 68 -0.27 -10.35 2.07
CA LYS A 68 0.68 -9.61 2.93
C LYS A 68 1.44 -8.48 2.22
N ALA A 69 1.56 -8.56 0.89
CA ALA A 69 2.40 -7.64 0.11
C ALA A 69 1.78 -7.16 -1.20
N TYR A 70 0.72 -7.82 -1.67
CA TYR A 70 0.07 -7.54 -2.94
C TYR A 70 -1.39 -7.12 -2.71
N SER A 71 -1.89 -6.26 -3.59
CA SER A 71 -3.31 -5.91 -3.66
C SER A 71 -4.01 -6.73 -4.74
N GLY A 72 -5.35 -6.79 -4.67
CA GLY A 72 -6.16 -7.20 -5.82
C GLY A 72 -5.94 -6.29 -7.03
N VAL A 73 -6.27 -6.79 -8.22
CA VAL A 73 -6.19 -5.99 -9.44
C VAL A 73 -7.12 -4.76 -9.33
N SER A 74 -6.61 -3.60 -9.72
CA SER A 74 -7.34 -2.34 -9.72
C SER A 74 -6.93 -1.47 -10.90
N LEU A 75 -7.51 -0.27 -11.02
CA LEU A 75 -7.07 0.69 -12.04
C LEU A 75 -5.57 1.02 -11.90
N ASP A 76 -5.05 1.07 -10.67
CA ASP A 76 -3.64 1.33 -10.38
C ASP A 76 -2.70 0.28 -11.00
N SER A 77 -3.19 -0.93 -11.24
CA SER A 77 -2.44 -2.02 -11.88
C SER A 77 -2.13 -1.75 -13.37
N PHE A 78 -2.84 -0.81 -14.01
CA PHE A 78 -2.72 -0.53 -15.45
C PHE A 78 -2.11 0.85 -15.75
N ILE A 79 -1.66 1.58 -14.74
CA ILE A 79 -1.02 2.88 -14.88
C ILE A 79 0.44 2.85 -14.40
N ARG A 80 1.19 3.90 -14.74
CA ARG A 80 2.52 4.17 -14.17
C ARG A 80 2.48 5.50 -13.43
N LYS A 81 2.92 5.51 -12.17
CA LYS A 81 2.99 6.71 -11.33
C LYS A 81 4.33 7.43 -11.58
N ILE A 82 4.38 8.26 -12.63
CA ILE A 82 5.59 9.02 -13.00
C ILE A 82 5.67 10.31 -12.17
N THR A 83 6.78 10.55 -11.48
CA THR A 83 7.02 11.79 -10.73
C THR A 83 7.71 12.83 -11.60
N PHE A 84 7.32 14.10 -11.44
CA PHE A 84 7.89 15.25 -12.13
C PHE A 84 8.32 16.28 -11.10
N GLN A 85 9.44 16.96 -11.36
CA GLN A 85 9.94 18.04 -10.52
C GLN A 85 10.49 19.17 -11.38
N GLU A 86 10.22 20.40 -10.96
CA GLU A 86 10.76 21.62 -11.52
C GLU A 86 11.29 22.47 -10.36
N ILE A 87 12.51 23.00 -10.50
CA ILE A 87 13.19 23.78 -9.46
C ILE A 87 13.55 25.13 -10.07
N THR A 88 13.03 26.20 -9.48
CA THR A 88 13.40 27.57 -9.87
C THR A 88 14.80 27.91 -9.34
N PRO A 89 15.46 28.96 -9.84
CA PRO A 89 16.74 29.41 -9.30
C PRO A 89 16.70 29.65 -7.77
N GLU A 90 15.64 30.27 -7.25
CA GLU A 90 15.46 30.52 -5.82
C GLU A 90 15.25 29.21 -5.04
N GLY A 91 14.49 28.28 -5.61
CA GLY A 91 14.32 26.94 -5.06
C GLY A 91 15.64 26.19 -4.94
N LEU A 92 16.48 26.25 -5.99
CA LEU A 92 17.80 25.64 -5.98
C LEU A 92 18.73 26.32 -4.96
N ALA A 93 18.67 27.65 -4.82
CA ALA A 93 19.42 28.36 -3.80
C ALA A 93 19.02 27.94 -2.37
N ASN A 94 17.74 27.64 -2.16
CA ASN A 94 17.22 27.21 -0.86
C ASN A 94 17.65 25.78 -0.47
N ILE A 95 17.62 24.83 -1.40
CA ILE A 95 17.92 23.41 -1.09
C ILE A 95 19.34 22.97 -1.48
N GLY A 96 20.04 23.72 -2.32
CA GLY A 96 21.30 23.32 -2.94
C GLY A 96 22.41 23.04 -1.92
N SER A 97 22.56 23.89 -0.91
CA SER A 97 23.54 23.66 0.17
C SER A 97 23.30 22.35 0.92
N ALA A 98 22.05 21.98 1.17
CA ALA A 98 21.72 20.71 1.82
C ALA A 98 22.08 19.52 0.90
N ILE A 99 21.80 19.62 -0.40
CA ILE A 99 22.15 18.59 -1.38
C ILE A 99 23.67 18.40 -1.45
N GLU A 100 24.44 19.49 -1.47
CA GLU A 100 25.91 19.40 -1.49
C GLU A 100 26.46 18.70 -0.26
N VAL A 101 25.95 19.01 0.94
CA VAL A 101 26.37 18.39 2.21
C VAL A 101 26.03 16.89 2.20
N MET A 102 24.83 16.51 1.77
CA MET A 102 24.44 15.10 1.68
C MET A 102 25.33 14.34 0.68
N ALA A 103 25.51 14.88 -0.52
CA ALA A 103 26.32 14.25 -1.57
C ALA A 103 27.81 14.12 -1.17
N GLU A 104 28.35 15.08 -0.41
CA GLU A 104 29.71 15.00 0.14
C GLU A 104 29.86 13.87 1.17
N ASN A 105 28.89 13.72 2.08
CA ASN A 105 28.90 12.64 3.09
C ASN A 105 28.68 11.25 2.47
N GLU A 106 27.94 11.17 1.36
CA GLU A 106 27.78 9.94 0.56
C GLU A 106 28.98 9.66 -0.37
N LYS A 107 29.97 10.57 -0.42
CA LYS A 107 31.15 10.50 -1.31
C LYS A 107 30.77 10.46 -2.80
N LEU A 108 29.65 11.09 -3.17
CA LEU A 108 29.14 11.20 -4.54
C LEU A 108 29.52 12.55 -5.16
N GLU A 109 30.80 12.72 -5.49
CA GLU A 109 31.34 14.00 -5.97
C GLU A 109 30.61 14.54 -7.23
N GLY A 110 30.22 13.67 -8.16
CA GLY A 110 29.46 14.06 -9.35
C GLY A 110 28.11 14.71 -9.03
N HIS A 111 27.42 14.22 -7.99
CA HIS A 111 26.13 14.77 -7.57
C HIS A 111 26.31 16.16 -6.94
N ARG A 112 27.31 16.31 -6.07
CA ARG A 112 27.68 17.61 -5.49
C ARG A 112 28.06 18.62 -6.56
N ASN A 113 28.91 18.22 -7.50
CA ASN A 113 29.39 19.10 -8.56
C ASN A 113 28.26 19.55 -9.49
N ALA A 114 27.22 18.73 -9.71
CA ALA A 114 26.04 19.11 -10.48
C ALA A 114 25.27 20.30 -9.88
N ILE A 115 25.25 20.42 -8.54
CA ILE A 115 24.69 21.58 -7.82
C ILE A 115 25.64 22.77 -7.92
N LYS A 116 26.92 22.57 -7.57
CA LYS A 116 27.94 23.64 -7.58
C LYS A 116 28.01 24.40 -8.90
N VAL A 117 27.91 23.74 -10.04
CA VAL A 117 27.99 24.41 -11.35
C VAL A 117 26.78 25.31 -11.64
N ARG A 118 25.65 25.09 -10.98
CA ARG A 118 24.41 25.86 -11.14
C ARG A 118 24.24 26.96 -10.09
N MET A 119 24.96 26.87 -8.97
CA MET A 119 24.94 27.87 -7.88
C MET A 119 26.06 28.94 -8.00
N LYS A 120 26.73 29.01 -9.15
CA LYS A 120 27.74 30.05 -9.44
C LYS A 120 27.12 31.37 -9.85
#